data_AF-A0A0T9T786-F1
#
_entry.id   AF-A0A0T9T786-F1
#
_cell.length_a   1.000
_cell.length_b   1.000
_cell.length_c   1.000
_cell.angle_alpha   90.00
_cell.angle_beta   90.00
_cell.angle_gamma   90.00
#
_symmetry.space_group_name_H-M   'P 1'
#
loop_
_entity.id
_entity.type
_entity.pdbx_description
1 polymer ?
#
loop_
_entity_poly.entity_id
_entity_poly.type
_entity_poly.pdbx_seq_one_letter_code
_entity_poly.pdbx_strand_id
1 'polypeptide(L)'
;MSNQYELFSISNDKYAPTGDQNVNYPQLCIRTNRTAERSNLNEVIIVADSVANQFPPDDKDNRAKAVIKTLTELLGGGGFGHAWIIFFNSAKKGDCTTYAYHEKYGFVKNGNASDRNDSPERRFHLQRTVPLTDLDKQPAALERTIIPQLNRESYAVANIMGMEVKDPVNGAYTPINNCSWFAGKLWNYASGEQLIFEQDFDGAAHADNWGMPFLSLIKKVADPGMIAESLDA
;
A
#
# COMPACT_ATOMS: atom_id res chain seq x y z
N MET A 1 16.93 7.26 21.24
CA MET A 1 15.97 6.40 20.52
C MET A 1 14.78 7.27 20.23
N SER A 2 14.68 7.80 19.00
CA SER A 2 13.46 8.51 18.58
C SER A 2 12.30 7.51 18.60
N ASN A 3 11.13 8.00 19.00
CA ASN A 3 9.93 7.19 19.07
C ASN A 3 9.62 6.72 17.64
N GLN A 4 9.66 5.41 17.36
CA GLN A 4 9.48 4.87 16.00
C GLN A 4 8.13 5.27 15.34
N TYR A 5 7.23 5.86 16.14
CA TYR A 5 5.92 6.36 15.75
C TYR A 5 5.89 7.83 15.28
N GLU A 6 6.99 8.59 15.38
CA GLU A 6 7.08 9.97 14.87
C GLU A 6 7.64 10.05 13.42
N LEU A 7 8.09 8.93 12.86
CA LEU A 7 8.82 8.90 11.58
C LEU A 7 7.97 9.18 10.33
N PHE A 8 6.64 9.04 10.42
CA PHE A 8 5.79 8.95 9.23
C PHE A 8 4.54 9.84 9.28
N SER A 9 4.52 10.84 10.16
CA SER A 9 3.52 11.92 10.19
C SER A 9 2.08 11.48 9.85
N ILE A 10 1.46 10.73 10.76
CA ILE A 10 0.07 10.26 10.61
C ILE A 10 -0.90 11.28 11.19
N SER A 11 -1.97 11.57 10.45
CA SER A 11 -3.12 12.34 10.92
C SER A 11 -4.44 11.64 10.54
N ASN A 12 -5.43 11.74 11.42
CA ASN A 12 -6.76 11.14 11.24
C ASN A 12 -7.84 12.18 11.60
N ASP A 13 -7.70 13.38 11.04
CA ASP A 13 -8.47 14.58 11.38
C ASP A 13 -9.71 14.78 10.49
N LYS A 14 -9.75 14.16 9.30
CA LYS A 14 -10.88 14.28 8.36
C LYS A 14 -11.81 13.07 8.42
N TYR A 15 -13.09 13.34 8.17
CA TYR A 15 -14.17 12.36 8.24
C TYR A 15 -15.23 12.64 7.18
N ALA A 16 -15.47 11.67 6.30
CA ALA A 16 -16.41 11.80 5.17
C ALA A 16 -17.01 10.42 4.81
N PRO A 17 -17.94 9.86 5.61
CA PRO A 17 -18.39 8.48 5.47
C PRO A 17 -19.21 8.19 4.20
N THR A 18 -19.55 9.22 3.41
CA THR A 18 -20.34 9.11 2.18
C THR A 18 -19.62 9.68 0.97
N GLY A 19 -18.31 9.95 1.05
CA GLY A 19 -17.54 10.55 -0.05
C GLY A 19 -17.56 12.08 -0.05
N ASP A 20 -17.28 12.68 -1.21
CA ASP A 20 -17.22 14.14 -1.39
C ASP A 20 -18.57 14.66 -1.91
N GLN A 21 -19.20 15.58 -1.19
CA GLN A 21 -20.51 16.11 -1.56
C GLN A 21 -20.49 16.95 -2.85
N ASN A 22 -19.32 17.41 -3.29
CA ASN A 22 -19.15 18.23 -4.49
C ASN A 22 -18.86 17.40 -5.74
N VAL A 23 -18.79 16.06 -5.62
CA VAL A 23 -18.51 15.16 -6.75
C VAL A 23 -19.74 14.28 -7.03
N ASN A 24 -20.06 14.07 -8.31
CA ASN A 24 -21.21 13.24 -8.69
C ASN A 24 -20.97 11.75 -8.40
N TYR A 25 -22.01 11.06 -7.93
CA TYR A 25 -22.01 9.61 -7.77
C TYR A 25 -22.27 8.87 -9.09
N PRO A 26 -21.76 7.63 -9.26
CA PRO A 26 -20.86 6.94 -8.34
C PRO A 26 -19.46 7.58 -8.32
N GLN A 27 -18.80 7.51 -7.18
CA GLN A 27 -17.50 8.14 -6.94
C GLN A 27 -16.41 7.08 -6.74
N LEU A 28 -15.23 7.36 -7.27
CA LEU A 28 -13.99 6.69 -6.90
C LEU A 28 -13.21 7.61 -5.96
N CYS A 29 -12.82 7.09 -4.80
CA CYS A 29 -12.08 7.82 -3.77
C CYS A 29 -10.82 7.05 -3.37
N ILE A 30 -9.68 7.74 -3.32
CA ILE A 30 -8.46 7.26 -2.68
C ILE A 30 -8.26 8.03 -1.38
N ARG A 31 -7.89 7.32 -0.32
CA ARG A 31 -7.63 7.89 1.00
C ARG A 31 -6.28 7.49 1.53
N THR A 32 -5.70 8.38 2.32
CA THR A 32 -4.57 8.07 3.19
C THR A 32 -4.66 8.83 4.51
N ASN A 33 -4.11 8.24 5.56
CA ASN A 33 -3.94 8.88 6.88
C ASN A 33 -2.54 9.50 7.07
N ARG A 34 -1.77 9.64 5.99
CA ARG A 34 -0.49 10.36 5.99
C ARG A 34 -0.70 11.85 5.77
N THR A 35 0.09 12.68 6.43
CA THR A 35 0.34 14.06 5.97
C THR A 35 1.10 14.02 4.64
N ALA A 36 1.13 15.15 3.93
CA ALA A 36 1.80 15.32 2.63
C ALA A 36 3.34 15.30 2.75
N GLU A 37 3.87 14.35 3.50
CA GLU A 37 5.29 14.12 3.74
C GLU A 37 5.62 12.67 3.36
N ARG A 38 6.45 12.53 2.33
CA ARG A 38 7.01 11.22 1.94
C ARG A 38 7.85 10.62 3.05
N SER A 39 7.89 9.29 3.08
CA SER A 39 8.71 8.54 4.04
C SER A 39 10.19 8.75 3.77
N ASN A 40 10.98 8.93 4.84
CA ASN A 40 12.44 8.96 4.73
C ASN A 40 12.99 7.55 4.51
N LEU A 41 13.24 7.20 3.25
CA LEU A 41 13.76 5.86 2.91
C LEU A 41 15.11 5.56 3.53
N ASN A 42 15.95 6.57 3.83
CA ASN A 42 17.24 6.32 4.47
C ASN A 42 17.06 5.72 5.87
N GLU A 43 16.04 6.13 6.63
CA GLU A 43 15.76 5.55 7.94
C GLU A 43 15.24 4.12 7.83
N VAL A 44 14.42 3.83 6.81
CA VAL A 44 13.96 2.46 6.50
C VAL A 44 15.15 1.57 6.12
N ILE A 45 16.07 2.08 5.29
CA ILE A 45 17.30 1.39 4.87
C ILE A 45 18.21 1.11 6.07
N ILE A 46 18.41 2.08 6.96
CA ILE A 46 19.22 1.89 8.18
C ILE A 46 18.65 0.76 9.04
N VAL A 47 17.32 0.69 9.19
CA VAL A 47 16.67 -0.41 9.92
C VAL A 47 16.92 -1.75 9.23
N ALA A 48 16.78 -1.82 7.91
CA ALA A 48 17.03 -3.04 7.13
C ALA A 48 18.51 -3.48 7.20
N ASP A 49 19.45 -2.56 7.01
CA ASP A 49 20.89 -2.83 7.15
C ASP A 49 21.22 -3.32 8.56
N SER A 50 20.64 -2.70 9.58
CA SER A 50 20.86 -3.10 10.97
C SER A 50 20.42 -4.53 11.27
N VAL A 51 19.34 -5.03 10.65
CA VAL A 51 18.90 -6.43 10.85
C VAL A 51 19.67 -7.40 9.96
N ALA A 52 20.04 -7.01 8.74
CA ALA A 52 20.91 -7.82 7.89
C ALA A 52 22.30 -8.04 8.51
N ASN A 53 22.85 -7.02 9.17
CA ASN A 53 24.19 -7.08 9.77
C ASN A 53 24.26 -7.87 11.08
N GLN A 54 23.14 -8.41 11.57
CA GLN A 54 23.13 -9.37 12.69
C GLN A 54 23.58 -10.77 12.27
N PHE A 55 23.66 -11.03 10.96
CA PHE A 55 24.07 -12.30 10.38
C PHE A 55 25.38 -12.15 9.60
N PRO A 56 26.21 -13.21 9.50
CA PRO A 56 27.42 -13.18 8.69
C PRO A 56 27.13 -12.77 7.23
N PRO A 57 28.06 -12.05 6.55
CA PRO A 57 27.84 -11.60 5.17
C PRO A 57 27.51 -12.70 4.15
N ASP A 58 28.00 -13.92 4.39
CA ASP A 58 27.78 -15.09 3.54
C ASP A 58 26.48 -15.85 3.87
N ASP A 59 25.83 -15.55 5.00
CA ASP A 59 24.53 -16.14 5.39
C ASP A 59 23.37 -15.38 4.72
N LYS A 60 23.35 -15.40 3.39
CA LYS A 60 22.40 -14.61 2.58
C LYS A 60 20.93 -14.95 2.90
N ASP A 61 20.62 -16.21 3.19
CA ASP A 61 19.26 -16.65 3.46
C ASP A 61 18.68 -16.06 4.75
N ASN A 62 19.45 -16.06 5.86
CA ASN A 62 18.96 -15.50 7.11
C ASN A 62 18.92 -13.97 7.08
N ARG A 63 19.88 -13.34 6.37
CA ARG A 63 19.84 -11.89 6.09
C ARG A 63 18.55 -11.52 5.36
N ALA A 64 18.21 -12.25 4.31
CA ALA A 64 17.00 -11.99 3.54
C ALA A 64 15.73 -12.16 4.38
N LYS A 65 15.61 -13.28 5.10
CA LYS A 65 14.46 -13.54 5.98
C LYS A 65 14.29 -12.46 7.05
N ALA A 66 15.38 -12.01 7.68
CA ALA A 66 15.35 -10.97 8.69
C ALA A 66 14.87 -9.64 8.12
N VAL A 67 15.45 -9.19 7.01
CA VAL A 67 15.07 -7.93 6.36
C VAL A 67 13.63 -7.97 5.87
N ILE A 68 13.19 -9.05 5.20
CA ILE A 68 11.81 -9.19 4.72
C ILE A 68 10.83 -9.09 5.89
N LYS A 69 11.09 -9.81 6.97
CA LYS A 69 10.24 -9.80 8.16
C LYS A 69 10.14 -8.39 8.74
N THR A 70 11.28 -7.75 8.98
CA THR A 70 11.32 -6.41 9.59
C THR A 70 10.64 -5.36 8.71
N LEU A 71 10.89 -5.36 7.40
CA LEU A 71 10.24 -4.42 6.49
C LEU A 71 8.75 -4.69 6.36
N THR A 72 8.32 -5.95 6.33
CA THR A 72 6.90 -6.31 6.28
C THR A 72 6.17 -5.82 7.53
N GLU A 73 6.76 -5.99 8.72
CA GLU A 73 6.19 -5.51 9.99
C GLU A 73 6.18 -3.98 10.07
N LEU A 74 7.25 -3.32 9.60
CA LEU A 74 7.35 -1.86 9.61
C LEU A 74 6.32 -1.22 8.68
N LEU A 75 6.27 -1.66 7.43
CA LEU A 75 5.43 -1.08 6.37
C LEU A 75 3.97 -1.53 6.50
N GLY A 76 3.75 -2.77 6.93
CA GLY A 76 2.43 -3.33 7.25
C GLY A 76 1.87 -2.81 8.57
N GLY A 77 2.75 -2.31 9.44
CA GLY A 77 2.39 -1.66 10.69
C GLY A 77 1.60 -0.37 10.44
N GLY A 78 0.53 -0.17 11.22
CA GLY A 78 -0.29 1.04 11.11
C GLY A 78 0.47 2.36 11.34
N GLY A 79 1.69 2.29 11.91
CA GLY A 79 2.59 3.42 12.13
C GLY A 79 3.25 3.99 10.87
N PHE A 80 3.32 3.24 9.77
CA PHE A 80 3.80 3.76 8.48
C PHE A 80 2.72 4.52 7.69
N GLY A 81 1.47 4.48 8.16
CA GLY A 81 0.32 4.98 7.43
C GLY A 81 -0.21 3.97 6.42
N HIS A 82 -1.39 4.26 5.88
CA HIS A 82 -2.12 3.36 5.00
C HIS A 82 -2.75 4.13 3.85
N ALA A 83 -2.95 3.46 2.72
CA ALA A 83 -3.72 3.96 1.60
C ALA A 83 -4.75 2.91 1.16
N TRP A 84 -5.98 3.35 0.91
CA TRP A 84 -7.09 2.47 0.52
C TRP A 84 -8.03 3.17 -0.45
N ILE A 85 -8.83 2.35 -1.16
CA ILE A 85 -9.78 2.80 -2.19
C ILE A 85 -11.20 2.58 -1.69
N ILE A 86 -12.07 3.56 -1.96
CA ILE A 86 -13.51 3.47 -1.71
C ILE A 86 -14.27 3.86 -2.98
N PHE A 87 -15.22 3.02 -3.35
CA PHE A 87 -16.23 3.30 -4.36
C PHE A 87 -17.51 3.66 -3.64
N PHE A 88 -17.96 4.92 -3.71
CA PHE A 88 -19.25 5.32 -3.17
C PHE A 88 -20.29 5.26 -4.28
N ASN A 89 -21.33 4.43 -4.13
CA ASN A 89 -22.35 4.28 -5.17
C ASN A 89 -23.41 5.39 -5.08
N SER A 90 -23.64 5.93 -3.88
CA SER A 90 -24.56 7.03 -3.62
C SER A 90 -24.20 7.78 -2.33
N ALA A 91 -24.92 8.86 -2.05
CA ALA A 91 -24.82 9.61 -0.79
C ALA A 91 -25.36 8.84 0.43
N LYS A 92 -25.89 7.62 0.26
CA LYS A 92 -26.42 6.82 1.34
C LYS A 92 -25.28 6.19 2.14
N LYS A 93 -25.32 6.36 3.47
CA LYS A 93 -24.37 5.72 4.39
C LYS A 93 -24.31 4.20 4.16
N GLY A 94 -23.09 3.68 4.02
CA GLY A 94 -22.82 2.25 3.81
C GLY A 94 -23.02 1.77 2.37
N ASP A 95 -23.53 2.61 1.45
CA ASP A 95 -23.64 2.26 0.04
C ASP A 95 -22.32 2.47 -0.70
N CYS A 96 -21.39 1.57 -0.43
CA CYS A 96 -20.03 1.64 -0.94
C CYS A 96 -19.41 0.25 -1.11
N THR A 97 -18.29 0.20 -1.80
CA THR A 97 -17.35 -0.93 -1.79
C THR A 97 -15.97 -0.40 -1.42
N THR A 98 -15.28 -1.04 -0.48
CA THR A 98 -13.91 -0.66 -0.10
C THR A 98 -12.92 -1.72 -0.51
N TYR A 99 -11.73 -1.29 -0.92
CA TYR A 99 -10.61 -2.16 -1.22
C TYR A 99 -9.35 -1.67 -0.51
N ALA A 100 -8.67 -2.61 0.13
CA ALA A 100 -7.42 -2.39 0.82
C ALA A 100 -6.45 -3.55 0.55
N TYR A 101 -5.19 -3.34 0.92
CA TYR A 101 -4.15 -4.34 0.81
C TYR A 101 -3.36 -4.41 2.10
N HIS A 102 -3.43 -5.54 2.80
CA HIS A 102 -2.92 -5.65 4.17
C HIS A 102 -1.91 -6.78 4.35
N GLU A 103 -0.97 -6.55 5.27
CA GLU A 103 -0.14 -7.59 5.86
C GLU A 103 -1.03 -8.77 6.30
N LYS A 104 -0.58 -9.99 6.02
CA LYS A 104 -1.25 -11.29 6.29
C LYS A 104 -2.44 -11.65 5.39
N TYR A 105 -3.11 -10.65 4.80
CA TYR A 105 -4.34 -10.88 4.05
C TYR A 105 -4.20 -10.67 2.54
N GLY A 106 -3.25 -9.84 2.10
CA GLY A 106 -3.23 -9.35 0.73
C GLY A 106 -4.46 -8.48 0.48
N PHE A 107 -5.19 -8.74 -0.60
CA PHE A 107 -6.40 -8.03 -0.97
C PHE A 107 -7.52 -8.24 0.06
N VAL A 108 -8.12 -7.14 0.52
CA VAL A 108 -9.28 -7.15 1.41
C VAL A 108 -10.38 -6.27 0.85
N LYS A 109 -11.58 -6.85 0.71
CA LYS A 109 -12.80 -6.16 0.30
C LYS A 109 -13.68 -5.87 1.51
N ASN A 110 -14.27 -4.68 1.55
CA ASN A 110 -15.26 -4.25 2.54
C ASN A 110 -14.83 -4.40 4.01
N GLY A 111 -13.52 -4.38 4.28
CA GLY A 111 -13.00 -4.60 5.63
C GLY A 111 -13.35 -5.98 6.21
N ASN A 112 -13.62 -7.00 5.39
CA ASN A 112 -14.06 -8.32 5.85
C ASN A 112 -12.96 -9.13 6.57
N ALA A 113 -11.75 -8.58 6.77
CA ALA A 113 -10.71 -9.19 7.58
C ALA A 113 -10.91 -8.81 9.07
N SER A 114 -10.87 -9.80 9.96
CA SER A 114 -11.30 -9.72 11.37
C SER A 114 -10.69 -8.59 12.22
N ASP A 115 -9.56 -8.04 11.82
CA ASP A 115 -8.80 -7.01 12.55
C ASP A 115 -8.59 -5.72 11.73
N ARG A 116 -9.30 -5.53 10.60
CA ARG A 116 -9.12 -4.39 9.69
C ARG A 116 -10.37 -3.51 9.61
N ASN A 117 -10.18 -2.19 9.58
CA ASN A 117 -11.25 -1.20 9.57
C ASN A 117 -11.09 -0.20 8.42
N ASP A 118 -10.81 -0.70 7.21
CA ASP A 118 -10.71 0.12 6.00
C ASP A 118 -12.10 0.37 5.41
N SER A 119 -12.93 0.98 6.26
CA SER A 119 -14.30 1.36 5.99
C SER A 119 -14.38 2.85 5.65
N PRO A 120 -15.51 3.32 5.08
CA PRO A 120 -15.73 4.75 4.91
C PRO A 120 -15.75 5.54 6.22
N GLU A 121 -16.04 4.87 7.34
CA GLU A 121 -16.06 5.46 8.68
C GLU A 121 -14.64 5.71 9.21
N ARG A 122 -13.62 5.09 8.62
CA ARG A 122 -12.22 5.32 8.99
C ARG A 122 -11.86 6.77 8.69
N ARG A 123 -11.38 7.47 9.71
CA ARG A 123 -10.80 8.81 9.55
C ARG A 123 -9.53 8.76 8.72
N PHE A 124 -9.27 9.85 8.01
CA PHE A 124 -8.15 10.00 7.09
C PHE A 124 -7.58 11.41 7.23
N HIS A 125 -6.51 11.71 6.49
CA HIS A 125 -5.97 13.06 6.40
C HIS A 125 -6.12 13.65 5.01
N LEU A 126 -5.84 12.86 3.97
CA LEU A 126 -5.99 13.27 2.58
C LEU A 126 -6.92 12.31 1.84
N GLN A 127 -7.75 12.89 0.99
CA GLN A 127 -8.58 12.15 0.06
C GLN A 127 -8.60 12.87 -1.28
N ARG A 128 -8.74 12.11 -2.36
CA ARG A 128 -9.13 12.62 -3.67
C ARG A 128 -10.29 11.79 -4.16
N THR A 129 -11.27 12.49 -4.73
CA THR A 129 -12.52 11.89 -5.18
C THR A 129 -12.80 12.36 -6.60
N VAL A 130 -13.10 11.42 -7.48
CA VAL A 130 -13.46 11.69 -8.87
C VAL A 130 -14.78 10.99 -9.22
N PRO A 131 -15.58 11.54 -10.14
CA PRO A 131 -16.75 10.83 -10.63
C PRO A 131 -16.29 9.59 -11.41
N LEU A 132 -16.97 8.46 -11.20
CA LEU A 132 -16.66 7.19 -11.85
C LEU A 132 -17.75 6.86 -12.87
N THR A 133 -17.72 7.52 -14.02
CA THR A 133 -18.77 7.37 -15.04
C THR A 133 -18.58 6.15 -15.94
N ASP A 134 -17.37 5.59 -15.99
CA ASP A 134 -17.06 4.41 -16.80
C ASP A 134 -17.52 3.12 -16.07
N LEU A 135 -18.44 2.39 -16.70
CA LEU A 135 -18.99 1.15 -16.17
C LEU A 135 -17.95 0.02 -16.12
N ASP A 136 -16.95 0.03 -17.01
CA ASP A 136 -15.88 -0.97 -17.04
C ASP A 136 -14.85 -0.74 -15.92
N LYS A 137 -14.95 0.40 -15.21
CA LYS A 137 -14.12 0.75 -14.06
C LYS A 137 -14.86 0.62 -12.72
N GLN A 138 -16.07 0.07 -12.74
CA GLN A 138 -16.84 -0.21 -11.52
C GLN A 138 -16.30 -1.46 -10.78
N PRO A 139 -16.54 -1.57 -9.46
CA PRO A 139 -16.12 -2.70 -8.62
C PRO A 139 -16.21 -4.09 -9.27
N ALA A 140 -17.38 -4.44 -9.83
CA ALA A 140 -17.60 -5.76 -10.43
C ALA A 140 -16.72 -6.06 -11.65
N ALA A 141 -16.35 -5.03 -12.43
CA ALA A 141 -15.46 -5.16 -13.58
C ALA A 141 -13.99 -5.23 -13.13
N LEU A 142 -13.59 -4.40 -12.16
CA LEU A 142 -12.24 -4.40 -11.59
C LEU A 142 -11.88 -5.73 -10.92
N GLU A 143 -12.85 -6.33 -10.22
CA GLU A 143 -12.73 -7.66 -9.58
C GLU A 143 -12.51 -8.80 -10.59
N ARG A 144 -12.81 -8.58 -11.87
CA ARG A 144 -12.60 -9.56 -12.95
C ARG A 144 -11.38 -9.24 -13.81
N THR A 145 -10.76 -8.08 -13.63
CA THR A 145 -9.71 -7.56 -14.51
C THR A 145 -8.43 -7.24 -13.73
N ILE A 146 -8.28 -5.99 -13.28
CA ILE A 146 -7.05 -5.48 -12.69
C ILE A 146 -6.77 -6.06 -11.30
N ILE A 147 -7.78 -6.31 -10.46
CA ILE A 147 -7.54 -6.82 -9.10
C ILE A 147 -6.91 -8.23 -9.14
N PRO A 148 -7.42 -9.21 -9.90
CA PRO A 148 -6.74 -10.48 -10.08
C PRO A 148 -5.33 -10.36 -10.68
N GLN A 149 -5.10 -9.38 -11.57
CA GLN A 149 -3.76 -9.14 -12.12
C GLN A 149 -2.79 -8.67 -11.05
N LEU A 150 -3.16 -7.68 -10.24
CA LEU A 150 -2.35 -7.18 -9.12
C LEU A 150 -2.08 -8.30 -8.10
N ASN A 151 -3.09 -9.10 -7.76
CA ASN A 151 -2.90 -10.22 -6.84
C ASN A 151 -1.88 -11.24 -7.38
N ARG A 152 -1.93 -11.57 -8.67
CA ARG A 152 -0.91 -12.44 -9.30
C ARG A 152 0.49 -11.83 -9.30
N GLU A 153 0.60 -10.53 -9.56
CA GLU A 153 1.88 -9.81 -9.55
C GLU A 153 2.52 -9.84 -8.15
N SER A 154 1.75 -9.47 -7.13
CA SER A 154 2.22 -9.49 -5.73
C SER A 154 2.58 -10.91 -5.24
N TYR A 155 1.83 -11.94 -5.65
CA TYR A 155 2.15 -13.33 -5.35
C TYR A 155 3.47 -13.78 -6.01
N ALA A 156 3.70 -13.39 -7.27
CA ALA A 156 4.95 -13.69 -7.95
C ALA A 156 6.15 -13.03 -7.26
N VAL A 157 6.00 -11.77 -6.83
CA VAL A 157 7.03 -11.07 -6.05
C VAL A 157 7.26 -11.75 -4.70
N ALA A 158 6.21 -12.12 -3.97
CA ALA A 158 6.34 -12.85 -2.71
C ALA A 158 7.09 -14.18 -2.87
N ASN A 159 6.85 -14.92 -3.95
CA ASN A 159 7.61 -16.15 -4.26
C ASN A 159 9.09 -15.87 -4.52
N ILE A 160 9.42 -14.80 -5.26
CA ILE A 160 10.81 -14.35 -5.48
C ILE A 160 11.47 -13.98 -4.14
N MET A 161 10.70 -13.41 -3.21
CA MET A 161 11.12 -13.08 -1.86
C MET A 161 11.17 -14.29 -0.92
N GLY A 162 10.77 -15.49 -1.36
CA GLY A 162 10.71 -16.68 -0.51
C GLY A 162 9.69 -16.59 0.64
N MET A 163 8.65 -15.77 0.48
CA MET A 163 7.59 -15.60 1.48
C MET A 163 6.52 -16.69 1.33
N GLU A 164 6.01 -17.19 2.45
CA GLU A 164 4.85 -18.08 2.45
C GLU A 164 3.56 -17.28 2.21
N VAL A 165 2.75 -17.70 1.24
CA VAL A 165 1.48 -17.06 0.91
C VAL A 165 0.34 -18.03 1.12
N LYS A 166 -0.49 -17.77 2.15
CA LYS A 166 -1.59 -18.67 2.56
C LYS A 166 -2.75 -18.69 1.56
N ASP A 167 -3.04 -17.55 0.95
CA ASP A 167 -4.12 -17.42 -0.03
C ASP A 167 -3.61 -16.68 -1.29
N PRO A 168 -3.06 -17.41 -2.27
CA PRO A 168 -2.53 -16.82 -3.50
C PRO A 168 -3.58 -16.04 -4.32
N VAL A 169 -4.88 -16.30 -4.13
CA VAL A 169 -5.94 -15.59 -4.88
C VAL A 169 -6.05 -14.13 -4.44
N ASN A 170 -5.77 -13.85 -3.17
CA ASN A 170 -5.72 -12.48 -2.63
C ASN A 170 -4.33 -11.83 -2.80
N GLY A 171 -3.35 -12.59 -3.33
CA GLY A 171 -1.97 -12.15 -3.48
C GLY A 171 -1.23 -12.10 -2.14
N ALA A 172 -0.19 -11.28 -2.07
CA ALA A 172 0.64 -11.16 -0.88
C ALA A 172 1.09 -9.71 -0.65
N TYR A 173 0.87 -9.22 0.57
CA TYR A 173 1.48 -7.96 0.99
C TYR A 173 2.97 -8.15 1.19
N THR A 174 3.76 -7.37 0.46
CA THR A 174 5.23 -7.36 0.57
C THR A 174 5.73 -5.93 0.76
N PRO A 175 6.99 -5.74 1.18
CA PRO A 175 7.63 -4.42 1.19
C PRO A 175 7.59 -3.68 -0.16
N ILE A 176 7.52 -4.41 -1.27
CA ILE A 176 7.43 -3.86 -2.63
C ILE A 176 5.97 -3.65 -3.05
N ASN A 177 5.11 -4.63 -2.81
CA ASN A 177 3.69 -4.63 -3.15
C ASN A 177 2.85 -4.40 -1.89
N ASN A 178 2.91 -3.18 -1.37
CA ASN A 178 2.19 -2.76 -0.18
C ASN A 178 0.84 -2.10 -0.50
N CYS A 179 0.17 -1.55 0.51
CA CYS A 179 -1.11 -0.84 0.36
C CYS A 179 -1.07 0.32 -0.64
N SER A 180 0.05 1.03 -0.71
CA SER A 180 0.19 2.19 -1.60
C SER A 180 0.42 1.77 -3.04
N TRP A 181 1.16 0.69 -3.25
CA TRP A 181 1.30 0.08 -4.57
C TRP A 181 -0.08 -0.34 -5.09
N PHE A 182 -0.85 -1.07 -4.28
CA PHE A 182 -2.18 -1.53 -4.70
C PHE A 182 -3.14 -0.36 -4.95
N ALA A 183 -3.27 0.56 -3.99
CA ALA A 183 -4.17 1.71 -4.11
C ALA A 183 -3.78 2.62 -5.27
N GLY A 184 -2.50 2.92 -5.46
CA GLY A 184 -2.00 3.75 -6.55
C GLY A 184 -2.20 3.13 -7.92
N LYS A 185 -1.88 1.83 -8.09
CA LYS A 185 -2.13 1.11 -9.36
C LYS A 185 -3.62 1.04 -9.68
N LEU A 186 -4.46 0.74 -8.68
CA LEU A 186 -5.90 0.62 -8.87
C LEU A 186 -6.53 1.99 -9.19
N TRP A 187 -6.12 3.04 -8.47
CA TRP A 187 -6.54 4.42 -8.76
C TRP A 187 -6.23 4.78 -10.20
N ASN A 188 -4.95 4.71 -10.61
CA ASN A 188 -4.55 5.10 -11.96
C ASN A 188 -5.28 4.30 -13.04
N TYR A 189 -5.53 3.00 -12.81
CA TYR A 189 -6.28 2.18 -13.75
C TYR A 189 -7.77 2.58 -13.86
N ALA A 190 -8.40 2.93 -12.73
CA ALA A 190 -9.83 3.19 -12.65
C ALA A 190 -10.21 4.65 -12.95
N SER A 191 -9.40 5.62 -12.51
CA SER A 191 -9.61 7.05 -12.76
C SER A 191 -9.05 7.52 -14.10
N GLY A 192 -8.05 6.81 -14.65
CA GLY A 192 -7.27 7.27 -15.80
C GLY A 192 -6.28 8.40 -15.47
N GLU A 193 -6.16 8.78 -14.20
CA GLU A 193 -5.17 9.75 -13.74
C GLU A 193 -3.77 9.11 -13.61
N GLN A 194 -2.75 9.97 -13.49
CA GLN A 194 -1.37 9.58 -13.24
C GLN A 194 -0.94 10.02 -11.83
N LEU A 195 -1.55 9.43 -10.81
CA LEU A 195 -1.12 9.62 -9.43
C LEU A 195 0.28 9.04 -9.25
N ILE A 196 1.18 9.82 -8.66
CA ILE A 196 2.50 9.35 -8.24
C ILE A 196 2.33 8.71 -6.86
N PHE A 197 2.73 7.45 -6.72
CA PHE A 197 2.62 6.71 -5.45
C PHE A 197 3.93 6.02 -5.07
N GLU A 198 4.99 6.23 -5.85
CA GLU A 198 6.30 5.62 -5.68
C GLU A 198 7.37 6.69 -5.59
N GLN A 199 8.42 6.39 -4.82
CA GLN A 199 9.65 7.18 -4.77
C GLN A 199 10.85 6.33 -5.19
N ASP A 200 11.91 6.99 -5.62
CA ASP A 200 13.13 6.34 -6.09
C ASP A 200 13.81 5.55 -4.97
N PHE A 201 14.32 4.37 -5.32
CA PHE A 201 15.02 3.46 -4.42
C PHE A 201 16.11 2.70 -5.18
N ASP A 202 17.35 2.78 -4.74
CA ASP A 202 18.46 2.03 -5.34
C ASP A 202 18.57 0.63 -4.74
N GLY A 203 17.73 -0.30 -5.21
CA GLY A 203 17.76 -1.67 -4.72
C GLY A 203 19.06 -2.41 -5.03
N ALA A 204 19.81 -1.99 -6.07
CA ALA A 204 21.09 -2.61 -6.41
C ALA A 204 22.15 -2.39 -5.34
N ALA A 205 22.15 -1.21 -4.69
CA ALA A 205 23.06 -0.90 -3.59
C ALA A 205 22.88 -1.85 -2.38
N HIS A 206 21.70 -2.45 -2.22
CA HIS A 206 21.36 -3.27 -1.05
C HIS A 206 21.21 -4.76 -1.36
N ALA A 207 21.13 -5.15 -2.63
CA ALA A 207 20.79 -6.50 -3.07
C ALA A 207 21.71 -7.58 -2.47
N ASP A 208 23.02 -7.39 -2.54
CA ASP A 208 23.98 -8.35 -1.98
C ASP A 208 24.00 -8.32 -0.44
N ASN A 209 23.95 -7.12 0.15
CA ASN A 209 23.98 -6.96 1.60
C ASN A 209 22.77 -7.61 2.28
N TRP A 210 21.59 -7.51 1.68
CA TRP A 210 20.37 -8.07 2.25
C TRP A 210 20.14 -9.52 1.85
N GLY A 211 21.01 -10.11 1.02
CA GLY A 211 20.81 -11.47 0.49
C GLY A 211 19.61 -11.57 -0.45
N MET A 212 19.28 -10.49 -1.14
CA MET A 212 18.13 -10.37 -2.04
C MET A 212 18.55 -9.91 -3.43
N PRO A 213 19.13 -10.80 -4.27
CA PRO A 213 19.64 -10.41 -5.59
C PRO A 213 18.60 -9.75 -6.50
N PHE A 214 17.31 -10.09 -6.34
CA PHE A 214 16.21 -9.51 -7.11
C PHE A 214 16.07 -7.99 -6.91
N LEU A 215 16.56 -7.43 -5.79
CA LEU A 215 16.51 -5.99 -5.54
C LEU A 215 17.30 -5.18 -6.57
N SER A 216 18.26 -5.78 -7.26
CA SER A 216 18.97 -5.13 -8.37
C SER A 216 18.06 -4.63 -9.50
N LEU A 217 16.83 -5.15 -9.59
CA LEU A 217 15.82 -4.73 -10.56
C LEU A 217 14.83 -3.69 -10.00
N ILE A 218 14.87 -3.42 -8.70
CA ILE A 218 13.93 -2.53 -8.02
C ILE A 218 14.52 -1.12 -7.97
N LYS A 219 13.87 -0.20 -8.67
CA LYS A 219 14.27 1.22 -8.77
C LYS A 219 13.37 2.18 -8.02
N LYS A 220 12.22 1.68 -7.56
CA LYS A 220 11.17 2.47 -6.92
C LYS A 220 10.42 1.61 -5.91
N VAL A 221 9.88 2.26 -4.88
CA VAL A 221 9.03 1.63 -3.87
C VAL A 221 7.81 2.49 -3.62
N ALA A 222 6.66 1.84 -3.42
CA ALA A 222 5.42 2.55 -3.14
C ALA A 222 5.34 3.03 -1.68
N ASP A 223 4.78 4.21 -1.47
CA ASP A 223 4.76 4.88 -0.17
C ASP A 223 3.45 5.67 0.02
N PRO A 224 2.73 5.50 1.15
CA PRO A 224 1.51 6.26 1.39
C PRO A 224 1.80 7.75 1.57
N GLY A 225 3.02 8.13 1.98
CA GLY A 225 3.47 9.52 1.99
C GLY A 225 3.61 10.11 0.58
N MET A 226 4.01 9.32 -0.42
CA MET A 226 4.04 9.77 -1.83
C MET A 226 2.64 9.94 -2.41
N ILE A 227 1.70 9.07 -2.01
CA ILE A 227 0.28 9.28 -2.32
C ILE A 227 -0.17 10.59 -1.71
N ALA A 228 0.04 10.78 -0.40
CA ALA A 228 -0.35 12.00 0.32
C ALA A 228 0.20 13.27 -0.35
N GLU A 229 1.51 13.31 -0.63
CA GLU A 229 2.13 14.43 -1.34
C GLU A 229 1.46 14.71 -2.70
N SER A 230 1.12 13.65 -3.45
CA SER A 230 0.47 13.79 -4.75
C SER A 230 -1.01 14.18 -4.68
N LEU A 231 -1.67 14.00 -3.53
CA LEU A 231 -3.04 14.47 -3.30
C LEU A 231 -3.09 15.93 -2.87
N ASP A 232 -2.00 16.45 -2.31
CA ASP A 232 -1.89 17.83 -1.82
C ASP A 232 -1.42 18.82 -2.91
N ALA A 233 -0.71 18.32 -3.93
CA ALA A 233 -0.23 19.07 -5.09
C ALA A 233 -1.34 19.44 -6.10
#